data_AF-A0A416VUE7-F1
#
_entry.id   AF-A0A416VUE7-F1
#
_cell.length_a   1.000
_cell.length_b   1.000
_cell.length_c   1.000
_cell.angle_alpha   90.00
_cell.angle_beta   90.00
_cell.angle_gamma   90.00
#
_symmetry.space_group_name_H-M   'P 1'
#
loop_
_entity.id
_entity.type
_entity.pdbx_description
1 polymer ?
#
loop_
_entity_poly.entity_id
_entity_poly.type
_entity_poly.pdbx_seq_one_letter_code
_entity_poly.pdbx_strand_id
1 'polypeptide(L)' 'MDTINDKHELFSPYTSQCAKCIFLDIFKYTCEAFPKGIPDKLLSGEEKHNQVRSDQKGNTVFQEDTSES' A
#
# COMPACT_ATOMS: atom_id res chain seq x y z
N MET A 1 -21.47 -5.97 10.25
CA MET A 1 -20.20 -5.48 10.82
C MET A 1 -19.64 -4.47 9.85
N ASP A 2 -19.83 -3.19 10.12
CA ASP A 2 -19.09 -2.14 9.43
C ASP A 2 -17.62 -2.28 9.86
N THR A 3 -16.79 -2.83 8.99
CA THR A 3 -15.33 -2.80 9.19
C THR A 3 -14.91 -1.35 9.22
N ILE A 4 -14.60 -0.83 10.41
CA ILE A 4 -13.99 0.49 10.56
C ILE A 4 -12.64 0.41 9.82
N ASN A 5 -12.47 1.26 8.82
CA ASN A 5 -11.24 1.31 8.03
C ASN A 5 -10.18 2.12 8.79
N ASP A 6 -9.61 1.51 9.84
CA ASP A 6 -8.60 2.12 10.72
C ASP A 6 -7.24 2.28 10.03
N LYS A 7 -7.13 1.95 8.74
CA LYS A 7 -5.89 2.03 7.97
C LYS A 7 -5.35 3.46 7.87
N HIS A 8 -6.22 4.45 8.06
CA HIS A 8 -5.81 5.85 8.22
C HIS A 8 -4.87 6.06 9.42
N GLU A 9 -5.09 5.37 10.53
CA GLU A 9 -4.26 5.47 11.74
C GLU A 9 -2.88 4.83 11.56
N LEU A 10 -2.78 3.89 10.62
CA LEU A 10 -1.55 3.13 10.35
C LEU A 10 -0.75 3.69 9.19
N PHE A 11 -1.41 4.36 8.24
CA PHE A 11 -0.77 4.86 7.04
C PHE A 11 0.19 6.00 7.36
N SER A 12 1.47 5.75 7.12
CA SER A 12 2.50 6.77 7.27
C SER A 12 2.98 7.26 5.90
N PRO A 13 2.57 8.46 5.46
CA PRO A 13 2.96 8.99 4.16
C PRO A 13 4.46 9.23 4.01
N TYR A 14 5.19 9.36 5.13
CA TYR A 14 6.64 9.62 5.12
C TYR A 14 7.49 8.34 5.10
N THR A 15 7.00 7.23 5.67
CA THR A 15 7.79 5.99 5.82
C THR A 15 7.31 4.87 4.90
N SER A 16 6.02 4.86 4.53
CA SER A 16 5.44 3.87 3.63
C SER A 16 5.85 4.12 2.19
N GLN A 17 6.32 3.06 1.52
CA GLN A 17 6.50 3.08 0.06
C GLN A 17 5.16 3.25 -0.67
N CYS A 18 4.03 2.83 -0.06
CA CYS A 18 2.72 2.95 -0.69
C CYS A 18 2.38 4.40 -1.00
N ALA A 19 2.80 5.35 -0.15
CA ALA A 19 2.56 6.77 -0.33
C ALA A 19 3.16 7.36 -1.62
N LYS A 20 4.19 6.71 -2.15
CA LYS A 20 4.87 7.09 -3.40
C LYS A 20 4.55 6.15 -4.55
N CYS A 21 3.63 5.22 -4.37
CA CYS A 21 3.40 4.15 -5.33
C CYS A 21 2.27 4.53 -6.31
N ILE A 22 2.50 4.35 -7.61
CA ILE A 22 1.49 4.64 -8.65
C ILE A 22 0.19 3.83 -8.51
N PHE A 23 0.23 2.72 -7.78
CA PHE A 23 -0.90 1.80 -7.63
C PHE A 23 -1.75 2.08 -6.40
N LEU A 24 -1.40 3.05 -5.56
CA LEU A 24 -2.12 3.33 -4.32
C LEU A 24 -3.47 4.01 -4.60
N ASP A 25 -4.56 3.37 -4.17
CA ASP A 25 -5.84 4.04 -3.91
C ASP A 25 -5.85 4.50 -2.44
N ILE A 26 -5.54 5.77 -2.21
CA ILE A 26 -5.42 6.37 -0.87
C ILE A 26 -6.76 6.40 -0.10
N PHE A 27 -7.89 6.45 -0.81
CA PHE A 27 -9.21 6.50 -0.15
C PHE A 27 -9.63 5.14 0.41
N LYS A 28 -9.13 4.06 -0.20
CA LYS A 28 -9.44 2.69 0.21
C LYS A 28 -8.29 1.99 0.92
N TYR A 29 -7.09 2.54 0.87
CA TYR A 29 -5.85 1.89 1.30
C TYR A 29 -5.69 0.50 0.65
N THR A 30 -5.91 0.47 -0.67
CA THR A 30 -5.81 -0.71 -1.54
C THR A 30 -4.87 -0.44 -2.70
N CYS A 31 -4.40 -1.49 -3.36
CA CYS A 31 -3.69 -1.40 -4.65
C CYS A 31 -3.94 -2.68 -5.46
N GLU A 32 -3.36 -2.79 -6.66
CA GLU A 32 -3.48 -3.97 -7.51
C GLU A 32 -3.00 -5.26 -6.81
N ALA A 33 -1.90 -5.18 -6.06
CA ALA A 33 -1.36 -6.29 -5.27
C ALA A 33 -2.26 -6.66 -4.08
N PHE A 34 -2.96 -5.68 -3.50
CA PHE A 34 -3.79 -5.85 -2.31
C PHE A 34 -5.19 -5.24 -2.49
N PRO A 35 -6.05 -5.86 -3.33
CA PRO A 35 -7.38 -5.33 -3.65
C PRO A 35 -8.35 -5.40 -2.46
N LYS A 36 -8.02 -6.20 -1.44
CA LYS A 36 -8.77 -6.30 -0.18
C LYS A 36 -8.16 -5.45 0.95
N GLY A 37 -7.12 -4.69 0.63
CA GLY A 37 -6.47 -3.75 1.54
C GLY A 37 -5.00 -4.11 1.79
N ILE A 38 -4.16 -3.07 1.80
CA ILE A 38 -2.71 -3.19 2.01
C ILE A 38 -2.39 -3.64 3.45
N PRO A 39 -1.44 -4.59 3.65
CA PRO A 39 -0.97 -4.98 4.97
C PRO A 39 -0.44 -3.82 5.81
N ASP A 40 -0.72 -3.84 7.11
CA ASP A 40 -0.37 -2.78 8.07
C ASP A 40 1.13 -2.48 8.11
N LYS A 41 1.97 -3.50 7.98
CA LYS A 41 3.44 -3.34 7.93
C LYS A 41 3.92 -2.59 6.68
N LEU A 42 3.20 -2.73 5.56
CA LEU A 42 3.49 -1.96 4.34
C LEU A 42 2.93 -0.53 4.46
N LEU A 43 1.73 -0.37 5.03
CA LEU A 43 1.10 0.94 5.27
C LEU A 43 1.85 1.82 6.29
N SER A 44 2.40 1.21 7.34
CA SER A 44 3.25 1.90 8.33
C SER A 44 4.67 2.13 7.83
N GLY A 45 5.10 1.40 6.81
CA GLY A 45 6.45 1.46 6.26
C GLY A 45 7.50 0.64 7.02
N GLU A 46 7.09 -0.20 7.96
CA GLU A 46 7.94 -1.22 8.61
C GLU A 46 8.54 -2.18 7.57
N GLU A 47 7.74 -2.57 6.57
CA GLU A 47 8.16 -3.43 5.47
C GLU A 47 8.14 -2.68 4.13
N LYS A 48 9.00 -3.14 3.22
CA LYS A 48 9.10 -2.65 1.84
C LYS A 48 8.47 -3.65 0.88
N HIS A 49 7.81 -3.15 -0.17
CA HIS A 49 7.15 -3.98 -1.19
C HIS A 49 8.02 -4.12 -2.44
N ASN A 50 9.28 -4.47 -2.26
CA ASN A 50 10.25 -4.60 -3.36
C ASN A 50 10.27 -5.98 -4.03
N GLN A 51 9.48 -6.94 -3.50
CA GLN A 51 9.43 -8.32 -3.97
C GLN A 51 8.01 -8.87 -3.86
N VAL A 52 7.70 -9.85 -4.70
CA VAL A 52 6.42 -10.55 -4.67
C VAL A 52 6.29 -11.29 -3.33
N ARG A 53 5.17 -11.08 -2.66
CA ARG A 53 4.83 -11.75 -1.40
C ARG A 53 3.88 -12.92 -1.62
N SER A 54 3.76 -13.81 -0.63
CA SER A 54 2.82 -14.93 -0.69
C SER A 54 1.36 -14.52 -0.47
N ASP A 55 1.12 -13.35 0.12
CA ASP A 55 -0.19 -12.84 0.52
C ASP A 55 -0.78 -11.81 -0.47
N GLN A 56 -0.05 -11.46 -1.54
CA GLN A 56 -0.53 -10.54 -2.57
C GLN A 56 -1.20 -11.26 -3.74
N LYS A 57 -1.96 -10.51 -4.53
CA LYS A 57 -2.47 -10.92 -5.84
C LYS A 57 -1.48 -10.54 -6.94
N GLY A 58 -1.27 -11.44 -7.90
CA GLY A 58 -0.42 -11.17 -9.06
C GLY A 58 1.05 -10.97 -8.68
N ASN A 59 1.78 -10.20 -9.49
CA ASN A 59 3.22 -9.96 -9.35
C ASN A 59 3.57 -8.46 -9.22
N THR A 60 2.58 -7.58 -9.05
CA THR A 60 2.79 -6.14 -8.87
C THR A 60 3.62 -5.87 -7.60
N VAL A 61 4.69 -5.10 -7.76
CA VAL A 61 5.56 -4.64 -6.66
C VAL A 61 5.59 -3.11 -6.67
N PHE A 62 6.27 -2.50 -5.70
CA PHE A 62 6.44 -1.06 -5.65
C PHE A 62 6.98 -0.48 -6.97
N GLN A 63 6.26 0.52 -7.48
CA GLN A 63 6.69 1.38 -8.57
C GLN A 63 6.43 2.81 -8.17
N GLU A 64 7.48 3.63 -8.17
CA GLU A 64 7.43 5.03 -7.79
C GLU A 64 6.61 5.85 -8.79
N ASP A 65 5.80 6.77 -8.27
CA ASP A 65 5.09 7.76 -9.06
C ASP A 65 6.05 8.85 -9.52
N THR A 66 6.49 8.75 -10.77
CA THR A 66 7.41 9.70 -11.40
C THR A 66 6.70 10.94 -11.94
N SER A 67 5.45 11.19 -11.55
CA SER A 67 4.67 12.37 -11.98
C SER A 67 5.13 13.68 -11.30
N GLU A 68 6.39 13.80 -10.91
CA GLU A 68 7.04 15.09 -10.69
C GLU A 68 7.40 15.66 -12.07
N SER A 69 6.60 16.62 -12.54
CA SER A 69 6.91 17.54 -13.64
C SER A 69 6.61 18.96 -13.20
#